data_AF-A0AAQ3X6B3-F1
#
_entry.id   AF-A0AAQ3X6B3-F1
#
_cell.length_a   1.000
_cell.length_b   1.000
_cell.length_c   1.000
_cell.angle_alpha   90.00
_cell.angle_beta   90.00
_cell.angle_gamma   90.00
#
_symmetry.space_group_name_H-M   'P 1'
#
loop_
_entity.id
_entity.type
_entity.pdbx_description
1 polymer ?
#
loop_
_entity_poly.entity_id
_entity_poly.type
_entity_poly.pdbx_seq_one_letter_code
_entity_poly.pdbx_strand_id
1 'polypeptide(L)'
;MVDPANGNPSADDVQEQEKKREEEAKAVEERRLKEAHDKEVEDRRRADLDNSVAHTAPAKPFLNTQGMNTAALLAHMGKIDQLKGPNYPTWRKDIDMMFTLTDMDFALLYNKHTEPAPGETRYDDKMLHYSIEKRKWEISNTKCLKIIRHLIYDSIEGSIPECATAKELLDRLKSQFTRSSPRRFQTKEDAGKGQKKR
;
A
#
# COMPACT_ATOMS: atom_id res chain seq x y z
N MET A 1 27.08 -86.51 37.44
CA MET A 1 27.38 -86.16 36.04
C MET A 1 26.09 -85.59 35.47
N VAL A 2 26.18 -84.46 34.79
CA VAL A 2 25.06 -83.58 34.41
C VAL A 2 24.28 -84.19 33.26
N ASP A 3 22.97 -84.39 33.39
CA ASP A 3 22.07 -84.54 32.24
C ASP A 3 21.19 -83.29 32.14
N PRO A 4 21.37 -82.46 31.11
CA PRO A 4 20.57 -81.26 30.91
C PRO A 4 19.23 -81.67 30.30
N ALA A 5 18.13 -81.35 30.97
CA ALA A 5 16.80 -81.39 30.38
C ALA A 5 16.74 -80.36 29.26
N ASN A 6 17.11 -80.79 28.05
CA ASN A 6 17.00 -80.02 26.83
C ASN A 6 15.53 -80.03 26.39
N GLY A 7 14.72 -79.17 27.01
CA GLY A 7 13.36 -78.89 26.58
C GLY A 7 13.40 -78.09 25.29
N ASN A 8 13.48 -78.77 24.15
CA ASN A 8 13.34 -78.13 22.85
C ASN A 8 11.88 -77.63 22.74
N PRO A 9 11.63 -76.34 22.45
CA PRO A 9 10.26 -75.80 22.38
C PRO A 9 9.42 -76.56 21.34
N SER A 10 8.14 -76.79 21.64
CA SER A 10 7.22 -77.45 20.72
C SER A 10 7.08 -76.63 19.44
N ALA A 11 6.79 -77.26 18.31
CA ALA A 11 6.59 -76.55 17.04
C ALA A 11 5.50 -75.47 17.15
N ASP A 12 4.48 -75.72 17.97
CA ASP A 12 3.41 -74.77 18.28
C ASP A 12 3.91 -73.55 19.08
N ASP A 13 4.83 -73.75 20.04
CA ASP A 13 5.42 -72.66 20.83
C ASP A 13 6.30 -71.75 19.96
N VAL A 14 6.99 -72.33 18.96
CA VAL A 14 7.82 -71.58 18.01
C VAL A 14 6.93 -70.74 17.10
N GLN A 15 5.82 -71.28 16.58
CA GLN A 15 4.88 -70.53 15.76
C GLN A 15 4.18 -69.41 16.53
N GLU A 16 3.83 -69.63 17.79
CA GLU A 16 3.22 -68.61 18.63
C GLU A 16 4.22 -67.49 18.96
N GLN A 17 5.49 -67.83 19.20
CA GLN A 17 6.55 -66.83 19.36
C GLN A 17 6.83 -66.04 18.09
N GLU A 18 6.82 -66.67 16.91
CA GLU A 18 6.99 -65.97 15.64
C GLU A 18 5.83 -65.02 15.36
N LYS A 19 4.59 -65.48 15.56
CA LYS A 19 3.40 -64.64 15.42
C LYS A 19 3.41 -63.45 16.37
N LYS A 20 3.83 -63.66 17.62
CA LYS A 20 3.97 -62.58 18.60
C LYS A 20 5.06 -61.57 18.19
N ARG A 21 6.20 -62.03 17.67
CA ARG A 21 7.26 -61.15 17.15
C ARG A 21 6.79 -60.35 15.94
N GLU A 22 6.00 -60.95 15.06
CA GLU A 22 5.42 -60.28 13.89
C GLU A 22 4.40 -59.21 14.28
N GLU A 23 3.55 -59.50 15.27
CA GLU A 23 2.59 -58.54 15.81
C GLU A 23 3.29 -57.37 16.52
N GLU A 24 4.35 -57.65 17.29
CA GLU A 24 5.20 -56.63 17.92
C GLU A 24 5.92 -55.78 16.87
N ALA A 25 6.45 -56.38 15.79
CA ALA A 25 7.09 -55.65 14.69
C ALA A 25 6.09 -54.72 13.98
N LYS A 26 4.85 -55.18 13.76
CA LYS A 26 3.79 -54.39 13.16
C LYS A 26 3.39 -53.21 14.04
N ALA A 27 3.28 -53.42 15.35
CA ALA A 27 2.98 -52.37 16.32
C ALA A 27 4.09 -51.31 16.41
N VAL A 28 5.35 -51.73 16.28
CA VAL A 28 6.50 -50.80 16.22
C VAL A 28 6.44 -49.94 14.97
N GLU A 29 6.14 -50.53 13.80
CA GLU A 29 6.08 -49.77 12.55
C GLU A 29 4.89 -48.78 12.52
N GLU A 30 3.74 -49.16 13.07
CA GLU A 30 2.59 -48.26 13.21
C GLU A 30 2.90 -47.05 14.10
N ARG A 31 3.64 -47.25 15.20
CA ARG A 31 4.13 -46.14 16.04
C ARG A 31 5.05 -45.21 15.27
N ARG A 32 5.97 -45.77 14.47
CA ARG A 32 6.89 -44.96 13.64
C ARG A 32 6.16 -44.12 12.61
N LEU A 33 5.13 -44.68 11.97
CA LEU A 33 4.28 -43.95 11.02
C LEU A 33 3.51 -42.82 11.70
N LYS A 34 2.99 -43.07 12.91
CA LYS A 34 2.29 -42.05 13.69
C LYS A 34 3.22 -40.91 14.12
N GLU A 35 4.42 -41.24 14.61
CA GLU A 35 5.44 -40.24 14.96
C GLU A 35 5.90 -39.43 13.74
N ALA A 36 6.04 -40.06 12.57
CA ALA A 36 6.38 -39.37 11.33
C ALA A 36 5.26 -38.40 10.88
N HIS A 37 4.00 -38.83 10.96
CA HIS A 37 2.85 -37.98 10.66
C HIS A 37 2.75 -36.80 11.64
N ASP A 38 2.89 -37.04 12.94
CA ASP A 38 2.83 -35.99 13.96
C ASP A 38 3.99 -34.98 13.78
N LYS A 39 5.17 -35.47 13.39
CA LYS A 39 6.30 -34.61 13.03
C LYS A 39 6.01 -33.78 11.77
N GLU A 40 5.41 -34.35 10.74
CA GLU A 40 5.02 -33.61 9.53
C GLU A 40 3.97 -32.53 9.83
N VAL A 41 3.00 -32.83 10.69
CA VAL A 41 1.99 -31.85 11.14
C VAL A 41 2.64 -30.70 11.90
N GLU A 42 3.57 -30.99 12.81
CA GLU A 42 4.28 -29.94 13.55
C GLU A 42 5.26 -29.16 12.67
N ASP A 43 5.93 -29.79 11.70
CA ASP A 43 6.79 -29.08 10.73
C ASP A 43 5.95 -28.19 9.80
N ARG A 44 4.76 -28.63 9.37
CA ARG A 44 3.80 -27.82 8.62
C ARG A 44 3.30 -26.64 9.45
N ARG A 45 2.95 -26.87 10.72
CA ARG A 45 2.57 -25.81 11.67
C ARG A 45 3.69 -24.82 11.93
N ARG A 46 4.95 -25.28 12.00
CA ARG A 46 6.14 -24.44 12.16
C ARG A 46 6.41 -23.61 10.90
N ALA A 47 6.22 -24.18 9.71
CA ALA A 47 6.29 -23.45 8.44
C ALA A 47 5.19 -22.39 8.31
N ASP A 48 3.97 -22.68 8.78
CA ASP A 48 2.88 -21.70 8.84
C ASP A 48 3.19 -20.57 9.83
N LEU A 49 3.84 -20.85 10.96
CA LEU A 49 4.31 -19.82 11.89
C LEU A 49 5.41 -18.94 11.27
N ASP A 50 6.38 -19.53 10.57
CA ASP A 50 7.46 -18.79 9.92
C ASP A 50 6.93 -17.92 8.77
N ASN A 51 5.95 -18.43 8.01
CA ASN A 51 5.23 -17.68 6.98
C ASN A 51 4.34 -16.58 7.58
N SER A 52 3.75 -16.80 8.77
CA SER A 52 3.03 -15.78 9.53
C SER A 52 3.97 -14.66 9.99
N VAL A 53 5.18 -14.98 10.44
CA VAL A 53 6.18 -14.00 10.90
C VAL A 53 6.77 -13.21 9.72
N ALA A 54 6.95 -13.84 8.56
CA ALA A 54 7.39 -13.18 7.32
C ALA A 54 6.35 -12.19 6.76
N HIS A 55 5.09 -12.28 7.17
CA HIS A 55 4.01 -11.37 6.78
C HIS A 55 3.59 -10.38 7.87
N THR A 56 4.20 -10.48 9.06
CA THR A 56 4.32 -9.39 10.01
C THR A 56 5.65 -8.67 9.81
N ALA A 57 5.94 -8.21 8.59
CA ALA A 57 6.58 -6.90 8.54
C ALA A 57 5.65 -5.99 9.35
N PRO A 58 6.12 -5.25 10.37
CA PRO A 58 5.22 -4.37 11.09
C PRO A 58 4.58 -3.50 10.01
N ALA A 59 3.26 -3.64 9.81
CA ALA A 59 2.48 -2.58 9.21
C ALA A 59 2.93 -1.38 10.02
N LYS A 60 3.74 -0.50 9.40
CA LYS A 60 4.40 0.60 10.09
C LYS A 60 3.33 1.14 11.00
N PRO A 61 3.48 1.02 12.34
CA PRO A 61 2.42 1.41 13.26
C PRO A 61 2.00 2.76 12.74
N PHE A 62 0.72 2.89 12.42
CA PHE A 62 0.11 4.14 11.98
C PHE A 62 0.87 5.19 12.73
N LEU A 63 1.69 5.99 12.03
CA LEU A 63 2.34 7.08 12.69
C LEU A 63 1.13 7.86 13.19
N ASN A 64 0.83 7.68 14.47
CA ASN A 64 0.27 8.71 15.28
C ASN A 64 1.41 9.71 15.38
N THR A 65 1.77 10.29 14.23
CA THR A 65 2.31 11.61 14.20
C THR A 65 1.19 12.37 14.89
N GLN A 66 1.54 12.96 16.02
CA GLN A 66 0.99 14.27 16.32
C GLN A 66 1.37 15.19 15.13
N GLY A 67 0.81 14.94 13.94
CA GLY A 67 0.71 15.93 12.88
C GLY A 67 -0.01 17.10 13.52
N MET A 68 0.38 18.31 13.11
CA MET A 68 -0.11 19.55 13.71
C MET A 68 -1.57 19.42 14.11
N ASN A 69 -1.87 19.63 15.40
CA ASN A 69 -3.26 19.60 15.85
C ASN A 69 -4.09 20.58 15.02
N THR A 70 -5.40 20.34 14.89
CA THR A 70 -6.27 21.12 14.00
C THR A 70 -6.15 22.63 14.23
N ALA A 71 -5.93 23.07 15.47
CA ALA A 71 -5.72 24.48 15.81
C ALA A 71 -4.41 25.05 15.23
N ALA A 72 -3.29 24.34 15.35
CA ALA A 72 -2.02 24.77 14.78
C ALA A 72 -2.06 24.80 13.24
N LEU A 73 -2.77 23.84 12.62
CA LEU A 73 -2.99 23.82 11.18
C LEU A 73 -3.76 25.07 10.72
N LEU A 74 -4.89 25.38 11.36
CA LEU A 74 -5.69 26.56 11.03
C LEU A 74 -4.89 27.86 11.25
N ALA A 75 -4.11 27.94 12.33
CA ALA A 75 -3.25 29.07 12.60
C ALA A 75 -2.14 29.24 11.54
N HIS A 76 -1.61 28.14 11.00
CA HIS A 76 -0.64 28.19 9.91
C HIS A 76 -1.29 28.55 8.57
N MET A 77 -2.48 28.01 8.27
CA MET A 77 -3.27 28.37 7.08
C MET A 77 -3.54 29.88 7.03
N GLY A 78 -3.86 30.50 8.17
CA GLY A 78 -4.07 31.96 8.26
C GLY A 78 -2.82 32.81 8.03
N LYS A 79 -1.61 32.21 8.03
CA LYS A 79 -0.35 32.90 7.72
C LYS A 79 0.05 32.79 6.25
N ILE A 80 -0.57 31.88 5.49
CA ILE A 80 -0.28 31.73 4.07
C ILE A 80 -1.10 32.77 3.30
N ASP A 81 -0.42 33.61 2.55
CA ASP A 81 -1.08 34.54 1.64
C ASP A 81 -1.88 33.76 0.59
N GLN A 82 -3.16 34.09 0.43
CA GLN A 82 -3.97 33.53 -0.65
C GLN A 82 -3.30 33.74 -2.02
N LEU A 83 -3.49 32.80 -2.93
CA LEU A 83 -2.89 32.86 -4.27
C LEU A 83 -3.48 34.02 -5.07
N LYS A 84 -2.70 35.08 -5.26
CA LYS A 84 -3.05 36.29 -6.05
C LYS A 84 -2.53 36.22 -7.49
N GLY A 85 -1.65 35.25 -7.74
CA GLY A 85 -1.02 35.01 -9.03
C GLY A 85 0.50 35.18 -9.00
N PRO A 86 1.05 36.38 -8.79
CA PRO A 86 2.51 36.58 -8.77
C PRO A 86 3.19 35.88 -7.59
N ASN A 87 2.46 35.59 -6.51
CA ASN A 87 2.98 34.87 -5.34
C ASN A 87 3.01 33.34 -5.51
N TYR A 88 2.67 32.79 -6.69
CA TYR A 88 2.60 31.34 -6.91
C TYR A 88 3.83 30.55 -6.43
N PRO A 89 5.09 30.95 -6.71
CA PRO A 89 6.26 30.18 -6.28
C PRO A 89 6.38 30.07 -4.76
N THR A 90 6.15 31.16 -4.03
CA THR A 90 6.19 31.19 -2.56
C THR A 90 5.00 30.43 -1.98
N TRP A 91 3.79 30.72 -2.47
CA TRP A 91 2.56 30.04 -2.06
C TRP A 91 2.66 28.52 -2.21
N ARG A 92 3.22 28.05 -3.33
CA ARG A 92 3.40 26.62 -3.58
C ARG A 92 4.35 25.98 -2.56
N LYS A 93 5.46 26.66 -2.24
CA LYS A 93 6.42 26.18 -1.25
C LYS A 93 5.79 26.07 0.14
N ASP A 94 4.99 27.06 0.55
CA ASP A 94 4.33 27.07 1.85
C ASP A 94 3.28 25.96 1.97
N ILE A 95 2.52 25.70 0.89
CA ILE A 95 1.57 24.57 0.84
C ILE A 95 2.27 23.21 0.87
N ASP A 96 3.32 23.03 0.08
CA ASP A 96 4.08 21.77 0.06
C ASP A 96 4.69 21.48 1.45
N MET A 97 5.17 22.52 2.15
CA MET A 97 5.64 22.41 3.53
C MET A 97 4.51 22.01 4.48
N MET A 98 3.34 22.68 4.41
CA MET A 98 2.19 22.36 5.26
C MET A 98 1.73 20.92 5.07
N PHE A 99 1.60 20.45 3.83
CA PHE A 99 1.15 19.09 3.54
C PHE A 99 2.12 18.03 4.04
N THR A 100 3.43 18.27 3.89
CA THR A 100 4.47 17.40 4.46
C THR A 100 4.40 17.36 6.00
N LEU A 101 4.26 18.51 6.66
CA LEU A 101 4.22 18.59 8.14
C LEU A 101 2.94 18.01 8.76
N THR A 102 1.89 17.84 7.95
CA THR A 102 0.59 17.34 8.40
C THR A 102 0.27 15.94 7.89
N ASP A 103 1.23 15.28 7.24
CA ASP A 103 1.08 13.97 6.60
C ASP A 103 -0.15 13.89 5.67
N MET A 104 -0.49 15.01 5.01
CA MET A 104 -1.62 15.10 4.08
C MET A 104 -1.22 14.88 2.64
N ASP A 105 0.07 14.80 2.33
CA ASP A 105 0.63 14.69 0.98
C ASP A 105 0.50 13.28 0.35
N PHE A 106 -0.09 12.31 1.05
CA PHE A 106 -0.22 10.93 0.55
C PHE A 106 -0.85 10.84 -0.87
N ALA A 107 -1.93 11.56 -1.14
CA ALA A 107 -2.57 11.58 -2.47
C ALA A 107 -1.81 12.39 -3.52
N LEU A 108 -0.84 13.21 -3.09
CA LEU A 108 0.05 13.94 -3.99
C LEU A 108 1.24 13.06 -4.41
N LEU A 109 1.74 12.23 -3.48
CA LEU A 109 2.85 11.32 -3.69
C LEU A 109 2.45 10.05 -4.44
N TYR A 110 1.32 9.45 -4.08
CA TYR A 110 0.89 8.16 -4.61
C TYR A 110 -0.31 8.30 -5.54
N ASN A 111 -0.30 7.53 -6.64
CA ASN A 111 -1.46 7.43 -7.51
C ASN A 111 -2.59 6.64 -6.83
N LYS A 112 -3.81 6.81 -7.31
CA LYS A 112 -4.97 6.02 -6.86
C LYS A 112 -4.64 4.53 -7.05
N HIS A 113 -4.79 3.76 -5.98
CA HIS A 113 -4.41 2.35 -5.99
C HIS A 113 -5.39 1.55 -6.86
N THR A 114 -4.88 0.51 -7.52
CA THR A 114 -5.67 -0.38 -8.38
C THR A 114 -6.28 -1.49 -7.53
N GLU A 115 -7.54 -1.83 -7.82
CA GLU A 115 -8.25 -2.91 -7.14
C GLU A 115 -7.59 -4.28 -7.46
N PRO A 116 -7.36 -5.15 -6.46
CA PRO A 116 -6.81 -6.48 -6.70
C PRO A 116 -7.78 -7.35 -7.51
N ALA A 117 -7.25 -8.18 -8.42
CA ALA A 117 -8.09 -8.99 -9.28
C ALA A 117 -8.74 -10.16 -8.51
N PRO A 118 -10.02 -10.49 -8.80
CA PRO A 118 -10.67 -11.64 -8.19
C PRO A 118 -9.90 -12.94 -8.46
N GLY A 119 -9.65 -13.73 -7.42
CA GLY A 119 -8.96 -15.02 -7.52
C GLY A 119 -7.43 -14.97 -7.35
N GLU A 120 -6.87 -13.80 -7.01
CA GLU A 120 -5.45 -13.72 -6.65
C GLU A 120 -5.13 -14.46 -5.33
N THR A 121 -3.90 -14.99 -5.21
CA THR A 121 -3.41 -15.55 -3.96
C THR A 121 -3.46 -14.50 -2.85
N ARG A 122 -3.99 -14.88 -1.68
CA ARG A 122 -4.24 -13.98 -0.53
C ARG A 122 -5.11 -12.77 -0.89
N TYR A 123 -6.14 -13.00 -1.73
CA TYR A 123 -7.09 -11.97 -2.15
C TYR A 123 -7.67 -11.17 -0.98
N ASP A 124 -8.08 -11.85 0.10
CA ASP A 124 -8.67 -11.19 1.26
C ASP A 124 -7.69 -10.22 1.95
N ASP A 125 -6.43 -10.64 2.15
CA ASP A 125 -5.38 -9.78 2.72
C ASP A 125 -5.08 -8.58 1.82
N LYS A 126 -4.98 -8.81 0.50
CA LYS A 126 -4.74 -7.77 -0.50
C LYS A 126 -5.91 -6.78 -0.58
N MET A 127 -7.13 -7.28 -0.49
CA MET A 127 -8.34 -6.46 -0.50
C MET A 127 -8.44 -5.61 0.78
N LEU A 128 -8.09 -6.18 1.93
CA LEU A 128 -7.99 -5.42 3.18
C LEU A 128 -6.95 -4.30 3.06
N HIS A 129 -5.74 -4.62 2.61
CA HIS A 129 -4.68 -3.63 2.41
C HIS A 129 -5.10 -2.52 1.42
N TYR A 130 -5.64 -2.91 0.27
CA TYR A 130 -6.20 -2.01 -0.73
C TYR A 130 -7.25 -1.07 -0.12
N SER A 131 -8.19 -1.59 0.66
CA SER A 131 -9.26 -0.78 1.28
C SER A 131 -8.71 0.27 2.24
N ILE A 132 -7.66 -0.07 3.00
CA ILE A 132 -7.00 0.83 3.94
C ILE A 132 -6.27 1.95 3.18
N GLU A 133 -5.48 1.59 2.16
CA GLU A 133 -4.73 2.55 1.35
C GLU A 133 -5.64 3.45 0.53
N LYS A 134 -6.69 2.89 -0.08
CA LYS A 134 -7.73 3.66 -0.78
C LYS A 134 -8.36 4.69 0.13
N ARG A 135 -8.77 4.31 1.34
CA ARG A 135 -9.37 5.23 2.31
C ARG A 135 -8.38 6.33 2.72
N LYS A 136 -7.11 5.97 2.97
CA LYS A 136 -6.05 6.96 3.28
C LYS A 136 -5.88 7.97 2.13
N TRP A 137 -5.84 7.47 0.90
CA TRP A 137 -5.73 8.30 -0.31
C TRP A 137 -6.94 9.22 -0.49
N GLU A 138 -8.16 8.72 -0.34
CA GLU A 138 -9.39 9.52 -0.47
C GLU A 138 -9.47 10.64 0.57
N ILE A 139 -9.10 10.33 1.82
CA ILE A 139 -9.06 11.33 2.91
C ILE A 139 -8.02 12.40 2.61
N SER A 140 -6.80 12.00 2.23
CA SER A 140 -5.71 12.93 1.87
C SER A 140 -6.10 13.80 0.67
N ASN A 141 -6.63 13.21 -0.40
CA ASN A 141 -7.08 13.93 -1.59
C ASN A 141 -8.16 14.98 -1.26
N THR A 142 -9.16 14.58 -0.45
CA THR A 142 -10.24 15.48 -0.04
C THR A 142 -9.73 16.65 0.81
N LYS A 143 -8.82 16.38 1.75
CA LYS A 143 -8.22 17.43 2.60
C LYS A 143 -7.39 18.41 1.76
N CYS A 144 -6.50 17.91 0.92
CA CYS A 144 -5.68 18.76 0.05
C CYS A 144 -6.55 19.62 -0.88
N LEU A 145 -7.58 19.05 -1.50
CA LEU A 145 -8.51 19.80 -2.35
C LEU A 145 -9.17 20.97 -1.61
N LYS A 146 -9.69 20.73 -0.41
CA LYS A 146 -10.35 21.76 0.40
C LYS A 146 -9.38 22.86 0.84
N ILE A 147 -8.16 22.48 1.25
CA ILE A 147 -7.14 23.44 1.68
C ILE A 147 -6.68 24.30 0.50
N ILE A 148 -6.37 23.69 -0.64
CA ILE A 148 -5.94 24.44 -1.83
C ILE A 148 -7.03 25.42 -2.26
N ARG A 149 -8.29 24.98 -2.34
CA ARG A 149 -9.43 25.85 -2.70
C ARG A 149 -9.62 27.01 -1.71
N HIS A 150 -9.42 26.77 -0.42
CA HIS A 150 -9.48 27.84 0.57
C HIS A 150 -8.34 28.88 0.44
N LEU A 151 -7.17 28.44 -0.04
CA LEU A 151 -5.97 29.25 -0.18
C LEU A 151 -5.80 29.91 -1.55
N ILE A 152 -6.82 29.85 -2.43
CA ILE A 152 -6.86 30.58 -3.69
C ILE A 152 -7.93 31.67 -3.65
N TYR A 153 -7.73 32.74 -4.42
CA TYR A 153 -8.80 33.74 -4.60
C TYR A 153 -9.93 33.18 -5.46
N ASP A 154 -11.17 33.56 -5.13
CA ASP A 154 -12.39 33.15 -5.86
C ASP A 154 -12.30 33.43 -7.37
N SER A 155 -11.62 34.51 -7.77
CA SER A 155 -11.41 34.84 -9.19
C SER A 155 -10.55 33.82 -9.93
N ILE A 156 -9.58 33.22 -9.24
CA ILE A 156 -8.74 32.14 -9.78
C ILE A 156 -9.51 30.83 -9.69
N GLU A 157 -10.23 30.58 -8.59
CA GLU A 157 -11.05 29.38 -8.45
C GLU A 157 -12.09 29.26 -9.56
N GLY A 158 -12.82 30.34 -9.86
CA GLY A 158 -13.80 30.37 -10.95
C GLY A 158 -13.19 30.22 -12.35
N SER A 159 -11.87 30.41 -12.50
CA SER A 159 -11.16 30.21 -13.77
C SER A 159 -10.70 28.76 -13.99
N ILE A 160 -10.78 27.92 -12.94
CA ILE A 160 -10.33 26.53 -12.95
C ILE A 160 -11.57 25.63 -12.98
N PRO A 161 -11.68 24.72 -13.95
CA PRO A 161 -12.80 23.77 -13.98
C PRO A 161 -12.70 22.77 -12.82
N GLU A 162 -13.78 22.05 -12.56
CA GLU A 162 -13.83 21.08 -11.49
C GLU A 162 -12.77 19.97 -11.67
N CYS A 163 -11.88 19.83 -10.68
CA CYS A 163 -10.86 18.79 -10.63
C CYS A 163 -11.27 17.67 -9.67
N ALA A 164 -11.05 16.42 -10.07
CA ALA A 164 -11.33 15.26 -9.24
C ALA A 164 -10.22 14.98 -8.20
N THR A 165 -9.00 15.43 -8.48
CA THR A 165 -7.83 15.17 -7.62
C THR A 165 -7.08 16.45 -7.26
N ALA A 166 -6.49 16.48 -6.05
CA ALA A 166 -5.66 17.59 -5.59
C ALA A 166 -4.42 17.79 -6.48
N LYS A 167 -3.85 16.69 -6.99
CA LYS A 167 -2.73 16.72 -7.93
C LYS A 167 -3.11 17.43 -9.23
N GLU A 168 -4.25 17.09 -9.81
CA GLU A 168 -4.77 17.76 -11.01
C GLU A 168 -5.01 19.26 -10.78
N LEU A 169 -5.56 19.63 -9.61
CA LEU A 169 -5.76 21.03 -9.25
C LEU A 169 -4.42 21.80 -9.19
N LEU A 170 -3.39 21.24 -8.53
CA LEU A 170 -2.06 21.85 -8.48
C LEU A 170 -1.41 21.96 -9.87
N ASP A 171 -1.58 20.97 -10.73
CA ASP A 171 -1.03 20.98 -12.09
C ASP A 171 -1.72 22.03 -12.99
N ARG A 172 -3.04 22.21 -12.84
CA ARG A 172 -3.77 23.29 -13.53
C ARG A 172 -3.35 24.67 -13.02
N LEU A 173 -3.21 24.84 -11.71
CA LEU A 173 -2.71 26.08 -11.12
C LEU A 173 -1.30 26.40 -11.64
N LYS A 174 -0.39 25.42 -11.59
CA LYS A 174 0.96 25.55 -12.15
C LYS A 174 0.88 26.01 -13.59
N SER A 175 0.07 25.34 -14.41
CA SER A 175 -0.09 25.64 -15.83
C SER A 175 -0.60 27.07 -16.07
N GLN A 176 -1.57 27.56 -15.30
CA GLN A 176 -2.06 28.94 -15.43
C GLN A 176 -0.97 29.98 -15.16
N PHE A 177 -0.16 29.78 -14.12
CA PHE A 177 0.90 30.74 -13.73
C PHE A 177 2.24 30.54 -14.47
N THR A 178 2.43 29.43 -15.18
CA THR A 178 3.58 29.22 -16.06
C THR A 178 3.28 29.42 -17.55
N ARG A 179 2.01 29.37 -17.99
CA ARG A 179 1.62 29.70 -19.38
C ARG A 179 1.63 31.19 -19.71
N SER A 180 1.90 32.07 -18.76
CA SER A 180 2.08 33.51 -19.03
C SER A 180 3.49 33.84 -19.51
N SER A 181 3.99 33.10 -20.51
CA SER A 181 5.03 33.62 -21.42
C SER A 181 4.31 34.29 -22.59
N PRO A 182 4.62 35.55 -22.93
CA PRO A 182 3.71 36.47 -23.57
C PRO A 182 3.21 35.93 -24.91
N ARG A 183 1.88 35.86 -25.06
CA ARG A 183 1.25 35.68 -26.36
C ARG A 183 1.53 36.96 -27.16
N ARG A 184 2.64 36.89 -27.90
CA ARG A 184 3.09 37.71 -29.02
C ARG A 184 2.08 38.81 -29.39
N PHE A 185 2.44 40.06 -29.08
CA PHE A 185 1.85 41.21 -29.75
C PHE A 185 1.85 40.91 -31.25
N GLN A 186 0.67 40.76 -31.86
CA GLN A 186 0.56 40.95 -33.30
C GLN A 186 0.71 42.45 -33.53
N THR A 187 1.96 42.86 -33.68
CA THR A 187 2.32 44.08 -34.40
C THR A 187 1.60 44.04 -35.74
N LYS A 188 0.69 45.00 -35.93
CA LYS A 188 0.32 45.44 -37.26
C LYS A 188 1.59 46.00 -37.89
N GLU A 189 2.14 45.32 -38.89
CA GLU A 189 3.05 45.96 -39.83
C GLU A 189 2.70 45.50 -41.25
N ASP A 190 2.41 46.53 -42.04
CA ASP A 190 2.15 46.57 -43.47
C ASP A 190 3.31 45.98 -44.28
N ALA A 191 3.00 45.13 -45.26
CA ALA A 191 3.90 44.86 -46.37
C ALA A 191 3.12 44.40 -47.60
N GLY A 192 2.70 45.42 -48.37
CA GLY A 192 2.30 45.44 -49.78
C GLY A 192 2.33 44.15 -50.59
N LYS A 193 1.19 43.84 -51.22
CA LYS A 193 1.15 43.13 -52.50
C LYS A 193 0.17 43.80 -53.46
N GLY A 194 0.76 44.52 -54.41
CA GLY A 194 0.49 44.32 -55.84
C GLY A 194 -0.87 44.75 -56.38
N GLN A 195 -0.92 45.97 -56.90
CA GLN A 195 -1.90 46.32 -57.93
C GLN A 195 -1.14 46.75 -59.20
N LYS A 196 -1.00 45.81 -60.14
CA LYS A 196 -0.61 46.07 -61.52
C LYS A 196 -1.35 45.09 -62.43
N LYS A 197 -2.27 45.62 -63.23
CA LYS A 197 -2.58 45.29 -64.64
C LYS A 197 -3.86 46.06 -65.00
N ARG A 198 -3.71 47.07 -65.84
CA ARG A 198 -3.93 47.06 -67.31
C ARG A 198 -5.42 47.09 -67.63
#